data_AF-A0A1Q7GYE7-F1
#
_entry.id   AF-A0A1Q7GYE7-F1
#
_cell.length_a   1.000
_cell.length_b   1.000
_cell.length_c   1.000
_cell.angle_alpha   90.00
_cell.angle_beta   90.00
_cell.angle_gamma   90.00
#
_symmetry.space_group_name_H-M   'P 1'
#
loop_
_entity.id
_entity.type
_entity.pdbx_description
1 polymer ?
#
loop_
_entity_poly.entity_id
_entity_poly.type
_entity_poly.pdbx_seq_one_letter_code
_entity_poly.pdbx_strand_id
1 'polypeptide(L)'
;MQASSEVVVALPLEVALHARPAATFVKTAMRFRSKVSVGVNGKLADAKSILAVLALGATGGTVLRLYAEGEDAPAALDALSACVTGLTE
;
A
#
# COMPACT_ATOMS: atom_id res chain seq x y z
N MET A 1 -5.20 20.97 -11.40
CA MET A 1 -4.74 20.68 -10.02
C MET A 1 -5.00 19.20 -9.80
N GLN A 2 -3.97 18.36 -9.76
CA GLN A 2 -4.18 16.94 -9.45
C GLN A 2 -4.38 16.82 -7.94
N ALA A 3 -5.44 16.12 -7.53
CA ALA A 3 -5.71 15.86 -6.12
C ALA A 3 -4.70 14.81 -5.61
N SER A 4 -3.97 15.16 -4.56
CA SER A 4 -3.22 14.20 -3.77
C SER A 4 -4.01 13.87 -2.51
N SER A 5 -3.90 12.63 -2.06
CA SER A 5 -4.56 12.14 -0.85
C SER A 5 -3.63 11.16 -0.15
N GLU A 6 -3.80 11.05 1.16
CA GLU A 6 -3.08 10.07 1.98
C GLU A 6 -4.01 9.39 2.97
N VAL A 7 -3.71 8.13 3.29
CA VAL A 7 -4.38 7.39 4.37
C VAL A 7 -3.36 6.58 5.14
N VAL A 8 -3.60 6.41 6.43
CA VAL A 8 -2.75 5.63 7.32
C VAL A 8 -3.50 4.37 7.73
N VAL A 9 -2.86 3.21 7.55
CA VAL A 9 -3.44 1.91 7.87
C VAL A 9 -2.40 1.04 8.57
N ALA A 10 -2.80 0.32 9.61
CA ALA A 10 -1.93 -0.63 10.30
C ALA A 10 -2.02 -2.00 9.62
N LEU A 11 -0.87 -2.63 9.39
CA LEU A 11 -0.81 -4.01 8.92
C LEU A 11 -1.28 -4.94 10.07
N PRO A 12 -2.11 -5.98 9.78
CA PRO A 12 -2.51 -6.94 10.81
C PRO A 12 -1.30 -7.56 11.52
N LEU A 13 -1.40 -7.81 12.83
CA LEU A 13 -0.27 -8.28 13.65
C LEU A 13 0.35 -9.59 13.18
N GLU A 14 -0.45 -10.41 12.50
CA GLU A 14 -0.10 -11.76 12.04
C GLU A 14 0.44 -11.77 10.60
N VAL A 15 0.48 -10.61 9.94
CA VAL A 15 0.82 -10.48 8.52
C VAL A 15 2.11 -9.69 8.35
N ALA A 16 3.04 -10.25 7.58
CA ALA A 16 4.15 -9.48 7.00
C ALA A 16 3.92 -9.25 5.50
N LEU A 17 4.36 -8.11 4.98
CA LEU A 17 4.31 -7.77 3.54
C LEU A 17 5.40 -8.51 2.75
N HIS A 18 5.40 -9.85 2.83
CA HIS A 18 6.24 -10.73 2.03
C HIS A 18 5.56 -11.11 0.69
N ALA A 19 6.20 -11.99 -0.09
CA ALA A 19 5.87 -12.26 -1.49
C ALA A 19 4.37 -12.42 -1.79
N ARG A 20 3.60 -13.15 -0.97
CA ARG A 20 2.18 -13.43 -1.21
C ARG A 20 1.26 -12.21 -0.92
N PRO A 21 1.20 -11.67 0.30
CA PRO A 21 0.41 -10.48 0.61
C PRO A 21 0.88 -9.25 -0.17
N ALA A 22 2.18 -9.10 -0.42
CA ALA A 22 2.72 -8.02 -1.25
C ALA A 22 2.23 -8.14 -2.70
N ALA A 23 2.15 -9.35 -3.28
CA ALA A 23 1.61 -9.53 -4.62
C ALA A 23 0.13 -9.12 -4.72
N THR A 24 -0.68 -9.44 -3.71
CA THR A 24 -2.09 -8.99 -3.65
C THR A 24 -2.17 -7.47 -3.55
N PHE A 25 -1.40 -6.86 -2.65
CA PHE A 25 -1.33 -5.41 -2.48
C PHE A 25 -0.93 -4.69 -3.78
N VAL A 26 0.15 -5.15 -4.43
CA VAL A 26 0.65 -4.59 -5.69
C VAL A 26 -0.35 -4.75 -6.82
N LYS A 27 -0.99 -5.93 -6.95
CA LYS A 27 -2.05 -6.14 -7.93
C LYS A 27 -3.22 -5.17 -7.71
N THR A 28 -3.60 -4.91 -6.47
CA THR A 28 -4.62 -3.91 -6.15
C THR A 28 -4.17 -2.52 -6.59
N ALA A 29 -2.94 -2.10 -6.27
CA ALA A 29 -2.41 -0.80 -6.65
C ALA A 29 -2.35 -0.61 -8.18
N MET A 30 -1.98 -1.67 -8.92
CA MET A 30 -1.88 -1.66 -10.38
C MET A 30 -3.23 -1.47 -11.11
N ARG A 31 -4.37 -1.67 -10.43
CA ARG A 31 -5.70 -1.46 -11.01
C ARG A 31 -6.04 0.02 -11.23
N PHE A 32 -5.32 0.92 -10.57
CA PHE A 32 -5.58 2.36 -10.59
C PHE A 32 -4.59 3.09 -11.50
N ARG A 33 -5.03 4.20 -12.10
CA ARG A 33 -4.19 5.08 -12.92
C ARG A 33 -3.32 6.00 -12.07
N SER A 34 -3.81 6.38 -10.89
CA SER A 34 -3.10 7.22 -9.93
C SER A 34 -1.73 6.65 -9.59
N LYS A 35 -0.79 7.55 -9.36
CA LYS A 35 0.49 7.18 -8.76
C LYS A 35 0.23 6.86 -7.30
N VAL A 36 0.65 5.67 -6.86
CA VAL A 36 0.45 5.21 -5.49
C VAL A 36 1.81 4.91 -4.86
N SER A 37 2.03 5.39 -3.65
CA SER A 37 3.24 5.11 -2.88
C SER A 37 2.88 4.66 -1.47
N VAL A 38 3.71 3.79 -0.89
CA VAL A 38 3.55 3.27 0.46
C VAL A 38 4.79 3.62 1.28
N GLY A 39 4.56 4.23 2.44
CA GLY A 39 5.56 4.69 3.38
C GLY A 39 5.58 3.83 4.64
N VAL A 40 6.77 3.42 5.07
CA VAL A 40 7.00 2.59 6.26
C VAL A 40 8.27 3.05 6.97
N ASN A 41 8.17 3.43 8.24
CA ASN A 41 9.33 3.81 9.07
C ASN A 41 10.29 4.81 8.38
N GLY A 42 9.73 5.82 7.69
CA GLY A 42 10.49 6.83 6.95
C GLY A 42 11.01 6.40 5.57
N LYS A 43 10.81 5.14 5.16
CA LYS A 43 11.05 4.68 3.79
C LYS A 43 9.79 4.88 2.95
N LEU A 44 9.94 5.20 1.68
CA LEU A 44 8.84 5.34 0.72
C LEU A 44 9.13 4.43 -0.49
N ALA A 45 8.12 3.68 -0.92
CA ALA A 45 8.21 2.78 -2.08
C ALA A 45 7.02 2.97 -3.01
N ASP A 46 7.21 2.64 -4.29
CA ASP A 46 6.11 2.56 -5.26
C ASP A 46 5.24 1.34 -4.94
N ALA A 47 3.96 1.57 -4.68
CA ALA A 47 3.00 0.50 -4.35
C ALA A 47 2.71 -0.43 -5.54
N LYS A 48 3.05 -0.03 -6.77
CA LYS A 48 2.92 -0.85 -7.99
C LYS A 48 4.16 -1.69 -8.30
N SER A 49 5.23 -1.56 -7.51
CA SER A 49 6.46 -2.34 -7.68
C SER A 49 6.60 -3.37 -6.57
N ILE A 50 6.45 -4.66 -6.92
CA ILE A 50 6.60 -5.76 -5.97
C ILE A 50 7.95 -5.75 -5.27
N LEU A 51 9.03 -5.48 -6.00
CA LEU A 51 10.37 -5.42 -5.42
C LEU A 51 10.50 -4.28 -4.41
N ALA A 52 9.92 -3.11 -4.71
CA ALA A 52 9.98 -1.96 -3.82
C ALA A 52 9.16 -2.19 -2.54
N VAL A 53 7.98 -2.81 -2.65
CA VAL A 53 7.14 -3.17 -1.50
C VAL A 53 7.84 -4.20 -0.61
N LEU A 54 8.44 -5.25 -1.19
CA LEU A 54 9.20 -6.25 -0.43
C LEU A 54 10.40 -5.64 0.30
N ALA A 55 11.09 -4.67 -0.32
CA ALA A 55 12.23 -3.99 0.27
C ALA A 55 11.88 -3.10 1.48
N LEU A 56 10.61 -2.75 1.67
CA LEU A 56 10.16 -2.03 2.87
C LEU A 56 10.27 -2.90 4.12
N GLY A 57 10.15 -4.23 4.00
CA GLY A 57 10.24 -5.15 5.12
C GLY A 57 9.20 -4.89 6.20
N ALA A 58 7.98 -4.50 5.81
CA ALA A 58 6.91 -4.21 6.76
C ALA A 58 6.37 -5.50 7.40
N THR A 59 6.37 -5.54 8.72
CA THR A 59 5.90 -6.67 9.54
C THR A 59 4.61 -6.32 10.26
N GLY A 60 3.95 -7.32 10.85
CA GLY A 60 2.67 -7.11 11.51
C GLY A 60 2.72 -6.02 12.57
N GLY A 61 1.65 -5.21 12.63
CA GLY A 61 1.56 -4.03 13.49
C GLY A 61 2.28 -2.79 12.96
N THR A 62 3.01 -2.90 11.84
CA THR A 62 3.63 -1.74 11.20
C THR A 62 2.58 -0.81 10.62
N VAL A 63 2.74 0.49 10.87
CA VAL A 63 1.90 1.54 10.29
C VAL A 63 2.37 1.83 8.87
N LEU A 64 1.49 1.59 7.90
CA LEU A 64 1.67 1.93 6.50
C LEU A 64 1.03 3.28 6.21
N ARG A 65 1.76 4.17 5.54
CA ARG A 65 1.23 5.44 5.02
C ARG A 65 1.05 5.31 3.52
N LEU A 66 -0.18 5.28 3.06
CA LEU A 66 -0.51 5.19 1.64
C LEU A 66 -0.73 6.58 1.09
N TYR A 67 -0.06 6.88 -0.03
CA TYR A 67 -0.14 8.13 -0.74
C TYR A 67 -0.66 7.85 -2.14
N ALA A 68 -1.61 8.64 -2.63
CA ALA A 68 -2.08 8.55 -3.99
C ALA A 68 -2.22 9.94 -4.62
N GLU A 69 -1.84 10.05 -5.88
CA GLU A 69 -1.97 11.26 -6.68
C GLU A 69 -2.55 10.91 -8.05
N GLY A 70 -3.66 11.56 -8.40
CA GLY A 70 -4.37 11.33 -9.65
C GLY A 70 -5.89 11.38 -9.51
N GLU A 71 -6.59 11.13 -10.60
CA GLU A 71 -8.06 11.26 -10.68
C GLU A 71 -8.80 10.18 -9.86
N ASP A 72 -8.24 8.98 -9.80
CA ASP A 72 -8.77 7.85 -9.02
C ASP A 72 -8.06 7.66 -7.66
N ALA A 73 -7.34 8.68 -7.17
CA ALA A 73 -6.56 8.60 -5.94
C ALA A 73 -7.41 8.22 -4.71
N PRO A 74 -8.60 8.81 -4.47
CA PRO A 74 -9.43 8.40 -3.34
C PRO A 74 -9.86 6.93 -3.41
N ALA A 75 -10.24 6.45 -4.59
CA ALA A 75 -10.64 5.07 -4.81
C ALA A 75 -9.46 4.09 -4.65
N ALA A 76 -8.26 4.50 -5.07
CA ALA A 76 -7.04 3.72 -4.90
C ALA A 76 -6.71 3.54 -3.41
N LEU A 77 -6.77 4.61 -2.61
CA LEU A 77 -6.49 4.56 -1.18
C LEU A 77 -7.51 3.72 -0.42
N ASP A 78 -8.79 3.86 -0.73
CA ASP A 78 -9.86 3.05 -0.12
C ASP A 78 -9.65 1.56 -0.37
N ALA A 79 -9.45 1.18 -1.64
CA ALA A 79 -9.21 -0.20 -2.02
C ALA A 79 -7.93 -0.79 -1.42
N LEU A 80 -6.85 0.01 -1.33
CA LEU A 80 -5.60 -0.44 -0.74
C LEU A 80 -5.67 -0.56 0.78
N SER A 81 -6.34 0.39 1.45
CA SER A 81 -6.59 0.31 2.89
C SER A 81 -7.38 -0.95 3.24
N ALA A 82 -8.49 -1.18 2.52
CA ALA A 82 -9.30 -2.39 2.67
C ALA A 82 -8.48 -3.66 2.38
N CYS A 83 -7.67 -3.64 1.31
CA CYS A 83 -6.76 -4.73 0.97
C CYS A 83 -5.81 -5.05 2.12
N VAL A 84 -5.15 -4.04 2.71
CA VAL A 84 -4.21 -4.21 3.82
C VAL A 84 -4.90 -4.82 5.04
N THR A 85 -6.07 -4.30 5.43
CA THR A 85 -6.82 -4.82 6.59
C THR A 85 -7.35 -6.24 6.37
N GLY A 86 -7.56 -6.63 5.12
CA GLY A 86 -8.03 -7.96 4.74
C GLY A 86 -6.93 -8.96 4.37
N LEU A 87 -5.64 -8.59 4.50
CA LEU A 87 -4.55 -9.53 4.30
C LEU A 87 -4.57 -10.58 5.41
N THR A 88 -4.34 -11.84 5.02
CA THR A 88 -4.20 -13.00 5.90
C THR A 88 -3.04 -13.85 5.41
N GLU A 89 -2.38 -14.59 6.31
CA GLU A 89 -1.26 -15.49 5.98
C GLU A 89 -1.67 -16.96 5.85
#